data_AF-A0A969R360-F1
#
_entry.id   AF-A0A969R360-F1
#
_cell.length_a   1.000
_cell.length_b   1.000
_cell.length_c   1.000
_cell.angle_alpha   90.00
_cell.angle_beta   90.00
_cell.angle_gamma   90.00
#
_symmetry.space_group_name_H-M   'P 1'
#
loop_
_entity.id
_entity.type
_entity.pdbx_description
1 polymer ?
#
loop_
_entity_poly.entity_id
_entity_poly.type
_entity_poly.pdbx_seq_one_letter_code
_entity_poly.pdbx_strand_id
1 'polypeptide(L)'
;MLISDHLLLNYKRCNRRTFLEIFGNPQERDPAKDFLLKLRRENQTHLRNVIEGRSLKPHQPQASRRDWQLNTKQTVELMQQGVDCIVGGTLNVNYAQWQSVSPDVFNFQLTNKQALLAQTTLTAAPSLLIKQSGTSIFGNWEYIPVNIKLGRKPKPEYKLIAAFHAQILAIIQEKIPQRSQLILKEHDSHEIDLAYGLIKMRETVAECLIMLTEQNQPEVFISRQRCGLCSWYGYCHQVAKSTEHLSLIPGITPKRYEYLQSLGVNTIQSLVKISPTLLEETLGYETAHQLKQQISAIKSDRPLVRSNFDLVNTQPIPSGAIELYFDIEAEPERQTDYLLGVLLVDRVNNTEQFHAFLAESLADEGKIWQEFLDFIALYPDAPIFHYSEYEADTIKRLAKLYNTPREQKKEILSRLVDLHFWVTKTVIFPVESYSLKALANWMGFYWRETTGSGDQSVCWYDQWLITQDRALLNLILSYNEDDCRATRCLKDWLLDFLEYQRNQKLKLIE
;
A
#
# COMPACT_ATOMS: atom_id res chain seq x y z
N MET A 1 22.91 -10.35 17.57
CA MET A 1 21.90 -9.70 16.71
C MET A 1 20.93 -10.76 16.19
N LEU A 2 19.65 -10.43 15.97
CA LEU A 2 18.66 -11.38 15.45
C LEU A 2 18.17 -10.94 14.06
N ILE A 3 18.43 -11.76 13.04
CA ILE A 3 17.95 -11.53 11.66
C ILE A 3 16.77 -12.46 11.40
N SER A 4 15.55 -11.91 11.49
CA SER A 4 14.34 -12.66 11.18
C SER A 4 13.90 -12.48 9.73
N ASP A 5 13.11 -13.43 9.23
CA ASP A 5 12.37 -13.28 7.98
C ASP A 5 11.48 -12.02 7.95
N HIS A 6 10.89 -11.62 9.08
CA HIS A 6 10.14 -10.37 9.19
C HIS A 6 11.04 -9.15 8.99
N LEU A 7 12.24 -9.16 9.58
CA LEU A 7 13.21 -8.07 9.43
C LEU A 7 13.70 -7.96 7.98
N LEU A 8 13.96 -9.08 7.31
CA LEU A 8 14.35 -9.14 5.90
C LEU A 8 13.22 -8.71 4.95
N LEU A 9 11.97 -9.07 5.28
CA LEU A 9 10.79 -8.62 4.53
C LEU A 9 10.68 -7.10 4.61
N ASN A 10 10.87 -6.54 5.81
CA ASN A 10 10.91 -5.10 6.00
C ASN A 10 12.10 -4.49 5.26
N TYR A 11 13.27 -5.12 5.24
CA TYR A 11 14.46 -4.60 4.56
C TYR A 11 14.20 -4.44 3.06
N LYS A 12 13.61 -5.47 2.44
CA LYS A 12 13.28 -5.43 1.02
C LYS A 12 12.21 -4.39 0.67
N ARG A 13 11.32 -4.07 1.62
CA ARG A 13 10.31 -3.02 1.47
C ARG A 13 10.89 -1.62 1.75
N CYS A 14 11.71 -1.49 2.78
CA CYS A 14 12.33 -0.25 3.24
C CYS A 14 13.49 -0.60 4.19
N ASN A 15 14.73 -0.43 3.72
CA ASN A 15 15.95 -0.65 4.52
C ASN A 15 16.00 0.25 5.76
N ARG A 16 15.56 1.51 5.67
CA ARG A 16 15.49 2.44 6.81
C ARG A 16 14.55 1.93 7.90
N ARG A 17 13.41 1.34 7.53
CA ARG A 17 12.50 0.71 8.51
C ARG A 17 13.24 -0.38 9.28
N THR A 18 13.96 -1.26 8.59
CA THR A 18 14.74 -2.32 9.24
C THR A 18 15.80 -1.78 10.19
N PHE A 19 16.50 -0.70 9.82
CA PHE A 19 17.42 -0.02 10.72
C PHE A 19 16.70 0.50 11.98
N LEU A 20 15.58 1.22 11.80
CA LEU A 20 14.82 1.80 12.91
C LEU A 20 14.18 0.73 13.82
N GLU A 21 13.83 -0.46 13.29
CA GLU A 21 13.37 -1.57 14.13
C GLU A 21 14.42 -2.03 15.14
N ILE A 22 15.71 -1.89 14.82
CA ILE A 22 16.84 -2.33 15.66
C ILE A 22 17.39 -1.19 16.53
N PHE A 23 17.54 0.01 15.96
CA PHE A 23 18.25 1.13 16.60
C PHE A 23 17.38 2.35 16.90
N GLY A 24 16.16 2.43 16.34
CA GLY A 24 15.27 3.58 16.52
C GLY A 24 14.62 3.59 17.91
N ASN A 25 14.21 4.76 18.38
CA ASN A 25 13.49 4.89 19.64
C ASN A 25 12.05 4.37 19.50
N PRO A 26 11.62 3.32 20.22
CA PRO A 26 10.27 2.79 20.10
C PRO A 26 9.15 3.78 20.41
N GLN A 27 9.43 4.85 21.17
CA GLN A 27 8.46 5.91 21.49
C GLN A 27 8.12 6.82 20.28
N GLU A 28 8.96 6.81 19.24
CA GLU A 28 8.73 7.56 18.00
C GLU A 28 7.83 6.80 17.01
N ARG A 29 7.36 5.60 17.39
CA ARG A 29 6.48 4.79 16.56
C ARG A 29 5.05 5.26 16.68
N ASP A 30 4.39 5.40 15.54
CA ASP A 30 2.95 5.55 15.47
C ASP A 30 2.26 4.28 16.01
N PRO A 31 1.09 4.42 16.65
CA PRO A 31 0.25 3.28 17.00
C PRO A 31 -0.03 2.39 15.79
N ALA A 32 -0.15 1.09 16.03
CA ALA A 32 -0.53 0.17 14.97
C ALA A 32 -1.94 0.49 14.46
N LYS A 33 -2.07 0.79 13.17
CA LYS A 33 -3.37 1.02 12.53
C LYS A 33 -4.26 -0.22 12.64
N ASP A 34 -5.56 -0.01 12.88
CA ASP A 34 -6.55 -1.08 12.98
C ASP A 34 -6.56 -1.96 11.73
N PHE A 35 -6.41 -1.34 10.56
CA PHE A 35 -6.33 -2.06 9.28
C PHE A 35 -5.14 -3.03 9.22
N LEU A 36 -3.98 -2.69 9.80
CA LEU A 36 -2.86 -3.61 9.88
C LEU A 36 -3.18 -4.81 10.79
N LEU A 37 -3.94 -4.60 11.85
CA LEU A 37 -4.42 -5.68 12.72
C LEU A 37 -5.45 -6.57 12.01
N LYS A 38 -6.35 -5.97 11.22
CA LYS A 38 -7.29 -6.68 10.34
C LYS A 38 -6.54 -7.59 9.35
N LEU A 39 -5.58 -7.05 8.60
CA LEU A 39 -4.76 -7.83 7.65
C LEU A 39 -4.02 -9.00 8.32
N ARG A 40 -3.60 -8.86 9.59
CA ARG A 40 -2.98 -9.96 10.34
C ARG A 40 -3.98 -11.08 10.64
N ARG A 41 -5.20 -10.73 11.08
CA ARG A 41 -6.29 -11.69 11.33
C ARG A 41 -6.68 -12.41 10.04
N GLU A 42 -6.82 -11.69 8.94
CA GLU A 42 -7.12 -12.26 7.62
C GLU A 42 -6.04 -13.23 7.15
N ASN A 43 -4.76 -12.90 7.36
CA ASN A 43 -3.67 -13.80 6.97
C ASN A 43 -3.70 -15.10 7.78
N GLN A 44 -4.16 -15.05 9.04
CA GLN A 44 -4.38 -16.25 9.86
C GLN A 44 -5.59 -17.06 9.37
N THR A 45 -6.68 -16.40 8.95
CA THR A 45 -7.82 -17.08 8.33
C THR A 45 -7.44 -17.73 6.99
N HIS A 46 -6.70 -17.03 6.13
CA HIS A 46 -6.19 -17.60 4.88
C HIS A 46 -5.29 -18.82 5.11
N LEU A 47 -4.41 -18.75 6.11
CA LEU A 47 -3.61 -19.90 6.53
C LEU A 47 -4.48 -21.11 6.91
N ARG A 48 -5.53 -20.90 7.73
CA ARG A 48 -6.46 -21.96 8.14
C ARG A 48 -7.19 -22.56 6.93
N ASN A 49 -7.72 -21.72 6.04
CA ASN A 49 -8.41 -22.16 4.83
C ASN A 49 -7.48 -23.00 3.92
N VAL A 50 -6.20 -22.65 3.82
CA VAL A 50 -5.22 -23.44 3.05
C VAL A 50 -4.97 -24.80 3.69
N ILE A 51 -4.86 -24.87 5.02
CA ILE A 51 -4.67 -26.13 5.76
C ILE A 51 -5.88 -27.04 5.56
N GLU A 52 -7.09 -26.51 5.77
CA GLU A 52 -8.36 -27.23 5.63
C GLU A 52 -8.59 -27.68 4.17
N GLY A 53 -8.42 -26.77 3.21
CA GLY A 53 -8.61 -27.05 1.78
C GLY A 53 -7.62 -28.07 1.21
N ARG A 54 -6.46 -28.25 1.85
CA ARG A 54 -5.48 -29.31 1.50
C ARG A 54 -5.59 -30.55 2.40
N SER A 55 -6.57 -30.61 3.30
CA SER A 55 -6.76 -31.71 4.26
C SER A 55 -5.50 -32.04 5.05
N LEU A 56 -4.69 -31.02 5.37
CA LEU A 56 -3.46 -31.20 6.13
C LEU A 56 -3.79 -31.47 7.60
N LYS A 57 -2.97 -32.30 8.25
CA LYS A 57 -3.04 -32.56 9.70
C LYS A 57 -1.90 -31.79 10.38
N PRO A 58 -2.12 -30.52 10.77
CA PRO A 58 -1.04 -29.69 11.30
C PRO A 58 -0.71 -30.08 12.74
N HIS A 59 0.58 -30.18 13.03
CA HIS A 59 1.15 -30.19 14.37
C HIS A 59 1.77 -28.82 14.65
N GLN A 60 1.74 -28.38 15.91
CA GLN A 60 2.26 -27.08 16.30
C GLN A 60 3.17 -27.21 17.52
N PRO A 61 4.31 -26.49 17.57
CA PRO A 61 5.07 -26.34 18.80
C PRO A 61 4.22 -25.74 19.92
N GLN A 62 4.40 -26.21 21.15
CA GLN A 62 3.70 -25.67 22.31
C GLN A 62 4.15 -24.24 22.63
N ALA A 63 5.43 -23.93 22.42
CA ALA A 63 6.00 -22.62 22.66
C ALA A 63 5.55 -21.61 21.59
N SER A 64 5.28 -20.38 22.03
CA SER A 64 5.00 -19.26 21.12
C SER A 64 6.23 -18.90 20.30
N ARG A 65 6.05 -18.39 19.09
CA ARG A 65 7.13 -17.79 18.27
C ARG A 65 7.86 -16.63 18.96
N ARG A 66 7.30 -16.05 20.04
CA ARG A 66 7.99 -15.07 20.88
C ARG A 66 9.17 -15.70 21.65
N ASP A 67 9.01 -16.95 22.10
CA ASP A 67 10.08 -17.78 22.64
C ASP A 67 10.64 -18.64 21.50
N TRP A 68 11.32 -17.98 20.57
CA TRP A 68 11.78 -18.59 19.32
C TRP A 68 12.80 -19.70 19.58
N GLN A 69 13.58 -19.64 20.66
CA GLN A 69 14.54 -20.69 21.02
C GLN A 69 13.81 -22.00 21.34
N LEU A 70 12.84 -21.97 22.26
CA LEU A 70 12.10 -23.16 22.65
C LEU A 70 11.20 -23.66 21.51
N ASN A 71 10.56 -22.73 20.78
CA ASN A 71 9.76 -23.08 19.61
C ASN A 71 10.61 -23.78 18.53
N THR A 72 11.85 -23.35 18.32
CA THR A 72 12.74 -24.00 17.34
C THR A 72 13.10 -25.41 17.78
N LYS A 73 13.46 -25.61 19.05
CA LYS A 73 13.74 -26.95 19.58
C LYS A 73 12.56 -27.90 19.34
N GLN A 74 11.35 -27.47 19.71
CA GLN A 74 10.12 -28.24 19.51
C GLN A 74 9.78 -28.45 18.01
N THR A 75 10.09 -27.48 17.15
CA THR A 75 9.91 -27.61 15.70
C THR A 75 10.81 -28.73 15.15
N VAL A 76 12.08 -28.77 15.55
CA VAL A 76 13.03 -29.82 15.13
C VAL A 76 12.62 -31.18 15.69
N GLU A 77 12.13 -31.25 16.94
CA GLU A 77 11.58 -32.50 17.51
C GLU A 77 10.40 -33.03 16.69
N LEU A 78 9.47 -32.17 16.26
CA LEU A 78 8.38 -32.56 15.36
C LEU A 78 8.89 -33.04 13.99
N MET A 79 9.94 -32.41 13.45
CA MET A 79 10.58 -32.84 12.20
C MET A 79 11.24 -34.22 12.34
N GLN A 80 11.88 -34.49 13.47
CA GLN A 80 12.47 -35.79 13.81
C GLN A 80 11.41 -36.88 14.02
N GLN A 81 10.23 -36.53 14.52
CA GLN A 81 9.09 -37.44 14.60
C GLN A 81 8.46 -37.73 13.22
N GLY A 82 8.78 -36.92 12.21
CA GLY A 82 8.26 -37.09 10.86
C GLY A 82 6.76 -36.83 10.77
N VAL A 83 6.25 -35.83 11.50
CA VAL A 83 4.84 -35.41 11.37
C VAL A 83 4.59 -34.78 10.00
N ASP A 84 3.41 -35.00 9.42
CA ASP A 84 3.14 -34.65 8.00
C ASP A 84 3.18 -33.14 7.73
N CYS A 85 2.71 -32.33 8.68
CA CYS A 85 2.63 -30.88 8.54
C CYS A 85 2.93 -30.20 9.87
N ILE A 86 3.82 -29.21 9.87
CA ILE A 86 4.09 -28.36 11.04
C ILE A 86 3.62 -26.94 10.73
N VAL A 87 2.73 -26.40 11.56
CA VAL A 87 2.28 -25.01 11.53
C VAL A 87 2.88 -24.26 12.71
N GLY A 88 3.11 -22.95 12.57
CA GLY A 88 3.58 -22.13 13.70
C GLY A 88 5.03 -22.39 14.13
N GLY A 89 5.74 -23.29 13.45
CA GLY A 89 7.15 -23.58 13.70
C GLY A 89 8.10 -22.43 13.38
N THR A 90 9.24 -22.44 14.05
CA THR A 90 10.37 -21.54 13.85
C THR A 90 11.62 -22.39 13.65
N LEU A 91 12.50 -21.90 12.78
CA LEU A 91 13.79 -22.48 12.48
C LEU A 91 14.84 -21.42 12.80
N ASN A 92 16.02 -21.83 13.26
CA ASN A 92 17.12 -20.92 13.49
C ASN A 92 18.47 -21.56 13.16
N VAL A 93 19.42 -20.72 12.80
CA VAL A 93 20.84 -21.09 12.67
C VAL A 93 21.70 -19.95 13.22
N ASN A 94 22.86 -20.29 13.76
CA ASN A 94 23.85 -19.27 14.09
C ASN A 94 24.59 -18.81 12.81
N TYR A 95 25.27 -17.67 12.91
CA TYR A 95 25.98 -17.10 11.76
C TYR A 95 27.08 -18.02 11.21
N ALA A 96 27.77 -18.80 12.04
CA ALA A 96 28.81 -19.72 11.58
C ALA A 96 28.23 -20.82 10.67
N GLN A 97 27.08 -21.39 11.05
CA GLN A 97 26.34 -22.35 10.23
C GLN A 97 25.81 -21.72 8.93
N TRP A 98 25.37 -20.45 8.98
CA TRP A 98 24.96 -19.72 7.79
C TRP A 98 26.14 -19.48 6.83
N GLN A 99 27.30 -19.13 7.39
CA GLN A 99 28.49 -18.80 6.62
C GLN A 99 29.05 -20.01 5.87
N SER A 100 29.04 -21.20 6.47
CA SER A 100 29.62 -22.40 5.87
C SER A 100 28.97 -22.82 4.55
N VAL A 101 27.71 -22.45 4.32
CA VAL A 101 26.94 -22.80 3.11
C VAL A 101 26.77 -21.64 2.12
N SER A 102 27.31 -20.45 2.45
CA SER A 102 27.24 -19.25 1.60
C SER A 102 28.58 -18.51 1.44
N PRO A 103 29.74 -19.19 1.34
CA PRO A 103 31.07 -18.57 1.49
C PRO A 103 31.31 -17.42 0.50
N ASP A 104 30.84 -17.55 -0.74
CA ASP A 104 31.18 -16.65 -1.85
C ASP A 104 30.49 -15.27 -1.81
N VAL A 105 29.50 -15.08 -0.92
CA VAL A 105 28.71 -13.83 -0.84
C VAL A 105 29.25 -12.90 0.26
N PHE A 106 30.17 -13.37 1.10
CA PHE A 106 30.67 -12.57 2.22
C PHE A 106 31.74 -11.58 1.76
N ASN A 107 31.32 -10.31 1.72
CA ASN A 107 32.18 -9.16 1.41
C ASN A 107 33.33 -9.04 2.43
N PHE A 108 34.51 -8.62 1.98
CA PHE A 108 35.66 -8.28 2.82
C PHE A 108 35.30 -7.32 3.98
N GLN A 109 34.28 -6.47 3.78
CA GLN A 109 33.74 -5.58 4.81
C GLN A 109 33.22 -6.30 6.06
N LEU A 110 32.65 -7.51 5.91
CA LEU A 110 32.14 -8.31 7.04
C LEU A 110 33.27 -8.98 7.84
N THR A 111 34.46 -9.15 7.23
CA THR A 111 35.63 -9.79 7.87
C THR A 111 36.09 -9.04 9.12
N ASN A 112 35.99 -7.70 9.13
CA ASN A 112 36.39 -6.86 10.27
C ASN A 112 35.37 -6.83 11.42
N LYS A 113 34.21 -7.49 11.26
CA LYS A 113 33.11 -7.51 12.25
C LYS A 113 32.77 -8.92 12.75
N GLN A 114 33.69 -9.88 12.59
CA GLN A 114 33.48 -11.29 12.95
C GLN A 114 32.98 -11.50 14.39
N ALA A 115 33.46 -10.73 15.37
CA ALA A 115 33.01 -10.86 16.76
C ALA A 115 31.52 -10.51 16.95
N LEU A 116 31.02 -9.48 16.25
CA LEU A 116 29.61 -9.10 16.29
C LEU A 116 28.74 -10.11 15.51
N LEU A 117 29.23 -10.56 14.36
CA LEU A 117 28.57 -11.54 13.51
C LEU A 117 28.49 -12.91 14.20
N ALA A 118 29.49 -13.31 14.97
CA ALA A 118 29.48 -14.56 15.74
C ALA A 118 28.31 -14.65 16.74
N GLN A 119 27.80 -13.51 17.23
CA GLN A 119 26.62 -13.43 18.08
C GLN A 119 25.31 -13.23 17.29
N THR A 120 25.34 -13.44 15.98
CA THR A 120 24.17 -13.28 15.12
C THR A 120 23.44 -14.61 14.95
N THR A 121 22.13 -14.58 15.17
CA THR A 121 21.22 -15.69 14.89
C THR A 121 20.29 -15.30 13.76
N LEU A 122 20.11 -16.19 12.80
CA LEU A 122 19.13 -16.05 11.73
C LEU A 122 17.93 -16.92 12.06
N THR A 123 16.72 -16.37 11.95
CA THR A 123 15.45 -17.07 12.27
C THR A 123 14.46 -17.01 11.12
N ALA A 124 13.85 -18.15 10.82
CA ALA A 124 12.84 -18.31 9.78
C ALA A 124 11.54 -18.86 10.40
N ALA A 125 10.41 -18.28 10.03
CA ALA A 125 9.10 -18.68 10.54
C ALA A 125 8.14 -18.96 9.37
N PRO A 126 8.40 -20.02 8.57
CA PRO A 126 7.55 -20.41 7.44
C PRO A 126 6.10 -20.61 7.89
N SER A 127 5.16 -20.43 6.96
CA SER A 127 3.74 -20.62 7.29
C SER A 127 3.47 -22.08 7.64
N LEU A 128 4.04 -23.00 6.85
CA LEU A 128 4.03 -24.44 7.09
C LEU A 128 5.40 -25.04 6.75
N LEU A 129 5.73 -26.15 7.40
CA LEU A 129 6.69 -27.13 6.92
C LEU A 129 5.91 -28.39 6.55
N ILE A 130 6.08 -28.88 5.32
CA ILE A 130 5.38 -30.07 4.83
C ILE A 130 6.40 -31.18 4.60
N LYS A 131 6.13 -32.35 5.20
CA LYS A 131 6.94 -33.56 5.01
C LYS A 131 6.75 -34.10 3.59
N GLN A 132 7.83 -34.57 2.99
CA GLN A 132 7.81 -35.31 1.75
C GLN A 132 8.84 -36.44 1.76
N SER A 133 8.69 -37.39 0.85
CA SER A 133 9.65 -38.47 0.66
C SER A 133 11.00 -37.92 0.18
N GLY A 134 12.09 -38.39 0.78
CA GLY A 134 13.44 -38.01 0.41
C GLY A 134 14.42 -38.21 1.56
N THR A 135 15.70 -38.41 1.30
CA THR A 135 16.67 -38.62 2.39
C THR A 135 17.09 -37.29 3.01
N SER A 136 17.13 -37.18 4.33
CA SER A 136 17.71 -36.06 5.09
C SER A 136 18.34 -36.57 6.39
N ILE A 137 18.84 -35.67 7.26
CA ILE A 137 19.31 -36.06 8.60
C ILE A 137 18.23 -36.75 9.46
N PHE A 138 16.94 -36.59 9.11
CA PHE A 138 15.82 -37.22 9.82
C PHE A 138 15.50 -38.65 9.35
N GLY A 139 16.16 -39.16 8.31
CA GLY A 139 15.91 -40.50 7.75
C GLY A 139 15.43 -40.45 6.30
N ASN A 140 14.35 -41.16 5.99
CA ASN A 140 13.80 -41.29 4.63
C ASN A 140 12.71 -40.25 4.28
N TRP A 141 12.62 -39.17 5.05
CA TRP A 141 11.83 -37.99 4.71
C TRP A 141 12.64 -36.69 4.82
N GLU A 142 12.13 -35.64 4.19
CA GLU A 142 12.60 -34.26 4.31
C GLU A 142 11.40 -33.31 4.43
N TYR A 143 11.65 -32.05 4.75
CA TYR A 143 10.62 -31.02 4.75
C TYR A 143 10.84 -30.00 3.63
N ILE A 144 9.74 -29.42 3.16
CA ILE A 144 9.73 -28.22 2.32
C ILE A 144 9.06 -27.07 3.06
N PRO A 145 9.54 -25.82 2.89
CA PRO A 145 8.88 -24.66 3.44
C PRO A 145 7.76 -24.19 2.52
N VAL A 146 6.62 -23.85 3.12
CA VAL A 146 5.48 -23.23 2.43
C VAL A 146 5.20 -21.87 3.05
N ASN A 147 5.13 -20.86 2.19
CA ASN A 147 4.83 -19.48 2.54
C ASN A 147 3.42 -19.13 2.10
N ILE A 148 2.55 -18.75 3.03
CA ILE A 148 1.17 -18.35 2.73
C ILE A 148 1.05 -16.83 2.94
N LYS A 149 0.57 -16.11 1.92
CA LYS A 149 0.47 -14.64 1.92
C LYS A 149 -0.87 -14.18 1.33
N LEU A 150 -1.39 -13.06 1.85
CA LEU A 150 -2.60 -12.38 1.33
C LEU A 150 -2.41 -11.64 0.00
N GLY A 151 -1.20 -11.58 -0.57
CA GLY A 151 -1.00 -10.92 -1.86
C GLY A 151 -1.66 -11.71 -3.00
N ARG A 152 -2.13 -11.02 -4.04
CA ARG A 152 -2.64 -11.66 -5.28
C ARG A 152 -1.55 -11.95 -6.33
N LYS A 153 -0.32 -11.47 -6.10
CA LYS A 153 0.81 -11.63 -7.03
C LYS A 153 2.08 -12.08 -6.29
N PRO A 154 2.95 -12.89 -6.91
CA PRO A 154 4.18 -13.37 -6.29
C PRO A 154 5.25 -12.27 -6.28
N LYS A 155 5.14 -11.34 -5.30
CA LYS A 155 6.03 -10.18 -5.19
C LYS A 155 7.49 -10.58 -4.92
N PRO A 156 8.48 -9.80 -5.38
CA PRO A 156 9.90 -10.09 -5.16
C PRO A 156 10.26 -10.32 -3.69
N GLU A 157 9.69 -9.54 -2.76
CA GLU A 157 9.94 -9.70 -1.34
C GLU A 157 9.36 -11.00 -0.75
N TYR A 158 8.30 -11.58 -1.34
CA TYR A 158 7.79 -12.88 -0.91
C TYR A 158 8.69 -14.01 -1.38
N LYS A 159 9.17 -13.94 -2.64
CA LYS A 159 10.12 -14.90 -3.20
C LYS A 159 11.43 -14.92 -2.40
N LEU A 160 11.92 -13.75 -2.02
CA LEU A 160 13.09 -13.58 -1.16
C LEU A 160 12.94 -14.34 0.17
N ILE A 161 11.82 -14.15 0.86
CA ILE A 161 11.56 -14.82 2.15
C ILE A 161 11.39 -16.33 1.98
N ALA A 162 10.75 -16.77 0.91
CA ALA A 162 10.60 -18.20 0.63
C ALA A 162 11.96 -18.89 0.33
N ALA A 163 12.88 -18.19 -0.34
CA ALA A 163 14.26 -18.66 -0.52
C ALA A 163 15.04 -18.65 0.80
N PHE A 164 14.83 -17.62 1.65
CA PHE A 164 15.46 -17.54 2.97
C PHE A 164 15.03 -18.71 3.87
N HIS A 165 13.73 -19.03 3.90
CA HIS A 165 13.23 -20.21 4.63
C HIS A 165 13.84 -21.51 4.10
N ALA A 166 13.95 -21.67 2.78
CA ALA A 166 14.56 -22.84 2.17
C ALA A 166 16.04 -23.00 2.57
N GLN A 167 16.82 -21.92 2.62
CA GLN A 167 18.22 -21.96 3.03
C GLN A 167 18.37 -22.34 4.51
N ILE A 168 17.58 -21.75 5.41
CA ILE A 168 17.63 -22.06 6.84
C ILE A 168 17.25 -23.52 7.08
N LEU A 169 16.18 -23.99 6.41
CA LEU A 169 15.77 -25.38 6.48
C LEU A 169 16.85 -26.32 5.94
N ALA A 170 17.51 -25.95 4.84
CA ALA A 170 18.56 -26.75 4.23
C ALA A 170 19.73 -27.02 5.17
N ILE A 171 20.13 -26.03 5.97
CA ILE A 171 21.17 -26.18 6.99
C ILE A 171 20.73 -27.15 8.08
N ILE A 172 19.48 -27.04 8.53
CA ILE A 172 18.96 -27.85 9.65
C ILE A 172 18.76 -29.32 9.27
N GLN A 173 18.27 -29.59 8.05
CA GLN A 173 18.01 -30.96 7.58
C GLN A 173 19.18 -31.55 6.77
N GLU A 174 20.28 -30.81 6.64
CA GLU A 174 21.48 -31.13 5.85
C GLU A 174 21.21 -31.41 4.36
N LYS A 175 20.15 -30.80 3.81
CA LYS A 175 19.76 -30.98 2.42
C LYS A 175 18.92 -29.82 1.91
N ILE A 176 19.31 -29.29 0.75
CA ILE A 176 18.53 -28.28 0.04
C ILE A 176 17.15 -28.89 -0.29
N PRO A 177 16.04 -28.28 0.16
CA PRO A 177 14.72 -28.80 -0.12
C PRO A 177 14.49 -28.81 -1.63
N GLN A 178 13.87 -29.87 -2.15
CA GLN A 178 13.61 -30.01 -3.60
C GLN A 178 12.85 -28.82 -4.19
N ARG A 179 12.00 -28.17 -3.37
CA ARG A 179 11.23 -26.99 -3.75
C ARG A 179 10.89 -26.13 -2.54
N SER A 180 10.51 -24.89 -2.81
CA SER A 180 9.90 -23.97 -1.84
C SER A 180 8.62 -23.42 -2.46
N GLN A 181 7.53 -23.38 -1.71
CA GLN A 181 6.21 -22.99 -2.22
C GLN A 181 5.76 -21.64 -1.65
N LEU A 182 5.12 -20.85 -2.51
CA LEU A 182 4.41 -19.62 -2.14
C LEU A 182 2.95 -19.76 -2.54
N ILE A 183 2.05 -19.76 -1.56
CA ILE A 183 0.60 -19.80 -1.76
C ILE A 183 0.05 -18.39 -1.53
N LEU A 184 -0.61 -17.88 -2.55
CA LEU A 184 -1.25 -16.57 -2.57
C LEU A 184 -2.74 -16.71 -2.29
N LYS A 185 -3.49 -15.60 -2.43
CA LYS A 185 -4.95 -15.65 -2.41
C LYS A 185 -5.49 -16.57 -3.52
N GLU A 186 -6.74 -17.02 -3.36
CA GLU A 186 -7.43 -17.91 -4.31
C GLU A 186 -6.69 -19.25 -4.51
N HIS A 187 -5.88 -19.66 -3.53
CA HIS A 187 -5.05 -20.87 -3.53
C HIS A 187 -4.05 -20.96 -4.69
N ASP A 188 -3.70 -19.82 -5.28
CA ASP A 188 -2.71 -19.75 -6.36
C ASP A 188 -1.32 -20.11 -5.81
N SER A 189 -0.80 -21.27 -6.23
CA SER A 189 0.40 -21.90 -5.71
C SER A 189 1.56 -21.73 -6.69
N HIS A 190 2.61 -21.07 -6.24
CA HIS A 190 3.82 -20.78 -7.02
C HIS A 190 5.00 -21.56 -6.46
N GLU A 191 5.70 -22.28 -7.32
CA GLU A 191 7.02 -22.82 -6.97
C GLU A 191 8.09 -21.74 -7.14
N ILE A 192 9.00 -21.68 -6.17
CA ILE A 192 10.10 -20.73 -6.17
C ILE A 192 11.29 -21.35 -6.88
N ASP A 193 11.82 -20.65 -7.89
CA ASP A 193 13.13 -20.94 -8.45
C ASP A 193 14.21 -20.71 -7.39
N LEU A 194 14.64 -21.80 -6.75
CA LEU A 194 15.66 -21.77 -5.71
C LEU A 194 17.06 -21.50 -6.27
N ALA A 195 17.35 -21.87 -7.52
CA ALA A 195 18.66 -21.64 -8.11
C ALA A 195 18.96 -20.13 -8.19
N TYR A 196 18.01 -19.36 -8.71
CA TYR A 196 18.10 -17.90 -8.73
C TYR A 196 17.82 -17.27 -7.36
N GLY A 197 16.78 -17.76 -6.67
CA GLY A 197 16.28 -17.18 -5.44
C GLY A 197 17.29 -17.19 -4.29
N LEU A 198 18.06 -18.27 -4.15
CA LEU A 198 19.08 -18.38 -3.09
C LEU A 198 20.21 -17.38 -3.27
N ILE A 199 20.65 -17.13 -4.52
CA ILE A 199 21.71 -16.14 -4.82
C ILE A 199 21.25 -14.75 -4.38
N LYS A 200 20.10 -14.29 -4.89
CA LYS A 200 19.55 -12.97 -4.56
C LYS A 200 19.21 -12.80 -3.09
N MET A 201 18.80 -13.89 -2.44
CA MET A 201 18.54 -13.88 -1.01
C MET A 201 19.82 -13.71 -0.20
N ARG A 202 20.89 -14.44 -0.52
CA ARG A 202 22.18 -14.30 0.18
C ARG A 202 22.76 -12.90 0.00
N GLU A 203 22.71 -12.33 -1.20
CA GLU A 203 23.11 -10.94 -1.48
C GLU A 203 22.36 -9.97 -0.55
N THR A 204 21.03 -10.10 -0.49
CA THR A 204 20.19 -9.22 0.34
C THR A 204 20.47 -9.38 1.84
N VAL A 205 20.71 -10.61 2.32
CA VAL A 205 21.09 -10.86 3.72
C VAL A 205 22.44 -10.23 4.03
N ALA A 206 23.43 -10.35 3.14
CA ALA A 206 24.74 -9.74 3.30
C ALA A 206 24.64 -8.21 3.36
N GLU A 207 23.93 -7.57 2.44
CA GLU A 207 23.69 -6.12 2.47
C GLU A 207 23.00 -5.66 3.76
N CYS A 208 21.99 -6.39 4.22
CA CYS A 208 21.30 -6.11 5.47
C CYS A 208 22.23 -6.21 6.68
N LEU A 209 23.09 -7.23 6.71
CA LEU A 209 24.09 -7.40 7.78
C LEU A 209 25.13 -6.29 7.76
N ILE A 210 25.64 -5.89 6.60
CA ILE A 210 26.57 -4.77 6.45
C ILE A 210 25.93 -3.50 7.04
N MET A 211 24.73 -3.14 6.57
CA MET A 211 24.00 -1.97 7.04
C MET A 211 23.82 -1.95 8.56
N LEU A 212 23.42 -3.08 9.18
CA LEU A 212 23.21 -3.16 10.62
C LEU A 212 24.52 -3.16 11.43
N THR A 213 25.56 -3.83 10.94
CA THR A 213 26.86 -3.94 11.64
C THR A 213 27.67 -2.65 11.57
N GLU A 214 27.55 -1.90 10.49
CA GLU A 214 28.12 -0.56 10.33
C GLU A 214 27.26 0.52 10.98
N GLN A 215 26.04 0.19 11.41
CA GLN A 215 25.03 1.14 11.85
C GLN A 215 24.82 2.27 10.84
N ASN A 216 24.91 1.94 9.55
CA ASN A 216 24.74 2.89 8.47
C ASN A 216 23.25 3.15 8.25
N GLN A 217 22.70 4.16 8.93
CA GLN A 217 21.30 4.53 8.83
C GLN A 217 20.94 4.94 7.39
N PRO A 218 20.07 4.21 6.67
CA PRO A 218 19.70 4.59 5.32
C PRO A 218 18.96 5.93 5.28
N GLU A 219 19.19 6.71 4.23
CA GLU A 219 18.54 8.01 4.00
C GLU A 219 17.01 7.91 4.06
N VAL A 220 16.35 8.98 4.53
CA VAL A 220 14.89 9.03 4.57
C VAL A 220 14.31 9.16 3.16
N PHE A 221 13.29 8.38 2.85
CA PHE A 221 12.53 8.55 1.61
C PHE A 221 11.06 8.23 1.84
N ILE A 222 10.18 9.22 1.69
CA ILE A 222 8.73 9.03 1.85
C ILE A 222 8.14 8.38 0.60
N SER A 223 7.85 7.08 0.70
CA SER A 223 7.18 6.32 -0.36
C SER A 223 5.74 6.04 0.03
N ARG A 224 4.80 6.80 -0.53
CA ARG A 224 3.35 6.71 -0.21
C ARG A 224 2.82 5.27 -0.15
N GLN A 225 3.13 4.46 -1.17
CA GLN A 225 2.67 3.07 -1.26
C GLN A 225 3.24 2.15 -0.15
N ARG A 226 4.46 2.40 0.32
CA ARG A 226 5.13 1.54 1.32
C ARG A 226 4.97 2.06 2.74
N CYS A 227 4.80 3.37 2.89
CA CYS A 227 4.71 4.06 4.16
C CYS A 227 3.32 4.00 4.79
N GLY A 228 2.24 3.77 4.01
CA GLY A 228 0.87 3.85 4.50
C GLY A 228 0.55 3.00 5.75
N LEU A 229 1.20 1.84 5.91
CA LEU A 229 1.06 0.94 7.08
C LEU A 229 2.36 0.82 7.90
N CYS A 230 3.29 1.75 7.71
CA CYS A 230 4.55 1.77 8.46
C CYS A 230 4.35 2.52 9.78
N SER A 231 4.69 1.88 10.91
CA SER A 231 4.65 2.52 12.23
C SER A 231 5.74 3.58 12.43
N TRP A 232 6.65 3.75 11.48
CA TRP A 232 7.68 4.78 11.51
C TRP A 232 7.35 5.94 10.55
N TYR A 233 6.11 5.99 10.03
CA TYR A 233 5.75 7.01 9.06
C TYR A 233 5.83 8.41 9.68
N GLY A 234 5.23 8.63 10.85
CA GLY A 234 5.24 9.92 11.54
C GLY A 234 6.66 10.43 11.79
N TYR A 235 7.52 9.57 12.36
CA TYR A 235 8.95 9.88 12.55
C TYR A 235 9.66 10.21 11.22
N CYS A 236 9.59 9.33 10.22
CA CYS A 236 10.25 9.55 8.94
C CYS A 236 9.71 10.79 8.22
N HIS A 237 8.41 11.06 8.29
CA HIS A 237 7.79 12.24 7.70
C HIS A 237 8.28 13.51 8.38
N GLN A 238 8.41 13.50 9.71
CA GLN A 238 8.99 14.62 10.45
C GLN A 238 10.45 14.87 10.08
N VAL A 239 11.26 13.81 9.95
CA VAL A 239 12.65 13.93 9.46
C VAL A 239 12.65 14.53 8.06
N ALA A 240 11.88 13.98 7.13
CA ALA A 240 11.79 14.47 5.77
C ALA A 240 11.34 15.95 5.69
N LYS A 241 10.39 16.37 6.54
CA LYS A 241 9.97 17.78 6.64
C LYS A 241 11.09 18.67 7.16
N SER A 242 11.75 18.28 8.24
CA SER A 242 12.84 19.06 8.85
C SER A 242 14.04 19.25 7.92
N THR A 243 14.27 18.31 6.99
CA THR A 243 15.36 18.37 6.02
C THR A 243 14.92 18.87 4.64
N GLU A 244 13.65 19.30 4.50
CA GLU A 244 13.04 19.68 3.22
C GLU A 244 13.30 18.63 2.12
N HIS A 245 13.17 17.36 2.48
CA HIS A 245 13.60 16.25 1.64
C HIS A 245 12.78 16.18 0.35
N LEU A 246 13.46 15.96 -0.78
CA LEU A 246 12.83 15.96 -2.11
C LEU A 246 11.71 14.91 -2.26
N SER A 247 11.72 13.84 -1.48
CA SER A 247 10.65 12.83 -1.50
C SER A 247 9.26 13.37 -1.12
N LEU A 248 9.16 14.56 -0.53
CA LEU A 248 7.88 15.20 -0.22
C LEU A 248 7.23 15.84 -1.46
N ILE A 249 7.99 16.05 -2.54
CA ILE A 249 7.50 16.68 -3.76
C ILE A 249 6.75 15.65 -4.61
N PRO A 250 5.49 15.91 -5.02
CA PRO A 250 4.77 15.07 -5.97
C PRO A 250 5.59 14.80 -7.24
N GLY A 251 5.62 13.54 -7.66
CA GLY A 251 6.35 13.13 -8.87
C GLY A 251 7.81 12.72 -8.62
N ILE A 252 8.39 12.93 -7.44
CA ILE A 252 9.70 12.39 -7.10
C ILE A 252 9.57 10.93 -6.62
N THR A 253 9.91 10.00 -7.49
CA THR A 253 9.98 8.56 -7.21
C THR A 253 11.39 8.18 -6.75
N PRO A 254 11.62 7.00 -6.11
CA PRO A 254 12.97 6.58 -5.72
C PRO A 254 13.97 6.62 -6.88
N LYS A 255 13.56 6.11 -8.05
CA LYS A 255 14.37 6.12 -9.26
C LYS A 255 14.68 7.55 -9.76
N ARG A 256 13.69 8.46 -9.72
CA ARG A 256 13.92 9.87 -10.08
C ARG A 256 14.83 10.56 -9.06
N TYR A 257 14.73 10.21 -7.79
CA TYR A 257 15.60 10.73 -6.75
C TYR A 257 17.06 10.31 -6.95
N GLU A 258 17.33 9.04 -7.27
CA GLU A 258 18.67 8.55 -7.65
C GLU A 258 19.25 9.35 -8.82
N TYR A 259 18.45 9.63 -9.86
CA TYR A 259 18.87 10.46 -10.98
C TYR A 259 19.19 11.90 -10.57
N LEU A 260 18.36 12.52 -9.73
CA LEU A 260 18.62 13.86 -9.18
C LEU A 260 19.92 13.88 -8.35
N GLN A 261 20.15 12.86 -7.52
CA GLN A 261 21.39 12.74 -6.74
C GLN A 261 22.62 12.64 -7.63
N SER A 262 22.55 11.91 -8.76
CA SER A 262 23.66 11.82 -9.72
C SER A 262 24.03 13.17 -10.36
N LEU A 263 23.11 14.14 -10.36
CA LEU A 263 23.31 15.52 -10.80
C LEU A 263 23.71 16.48 -9.65
N GLY A 264 23.93 15.96 -8.44
CA GLY A 264 24.18 16.77 -7.23
C GLY A 264 22.93 17.48 -6.69
N VAL A 265 21.74 17.06 -7.09
CA VAL A 265 20.47 17.68 -6.70
C VAL A 265 19.83 16.94 -5.53
N ASN A 266 20.19 17.36 -4.31
CA ASN A 266 19.74 16.72 -3.07
C ASN A 266 18.79 17.58 -2.22
N THR A 267 18.53 18.84 -2.61
CA THR A 267 17.69 19.77 -1.84
C THR A 267 16.74 20.51 -2.76
N ILE A 268 15.67 21.09 -2.20
CA ILE A 268 14.75 21.96 -2.95
C ILE A 268 15.54 23.10 -3.60
N GLN A 269 16.51 23.67 -2.89
CA GLN A 269 17.32 24.78 -3.38
C GLN A 269 18.21 24.37 -4.57
N SER A 270 18.83 23.19 -4.56
CA SER A 270 19.61 22.73 -5.72
C SER A 270 18.70 22.35 -6.90
N LEU A 271 17.51 21.81 -6.64
CA LEU A 271 16.52 21.49 -7.68
C LEU A 271 15.92 22.73 -8.35
N VAL A 272 15.84 23.86 -7.64
CA VAL A 272 15.51 25.15 -8.25
C VAL A 272 16.62 25.63 -9.17
N LYS A 273 17.88 25.53 -8.71
CA LYS A 273 19.07 26.08 -9.40
C LYS A 273 19.52 25.27 -10.62
N ILE A 274 19.23 23.97 -10.68
CA ILE A 274 19.67 23.13 -11.81
C ILE A 274 19.12 23.66 -13.14
N SER A 275 19.97 23.61 -14.18
CA SER A 275 19.60 23.96 -15.55
C SER A 275 18.38 23.16 -16.01
N PRO A 276 17.36 23.81 -16.61
CA PRO A 276 16.24 23.11 -17.22
C PRO A 276 16.69 22.05 -18.23
N THR A 277 17.66 22.37 -19.09
CA THR A 277 18.16 21.45 -20.13
C THR A 277 18.69 20.14 -19.55
N LEU A 278 19.53 20.24 -18.51
CA LEU A 278 20.12 19.08 -17.85
C LEU A 278 19.07 18.21 -17.15
N LEU A 279 18.06 18.85 -16.55
CA LEU A 279 16.95 18.16 -15.92
C LEU A 279 16.08 17.43 -16.95
N GLU A 280 15.85 18.04 -18.11
CA GLU A 280 15.09 17.46 -19.23
C GLU A 280 15.83 16.28 -19.86
N GLU A 281 17.14 16.37 -20.08
CA GLU A 281 17.97 15.28 -20.60
C GLU A 281 17.93 14.05 -19.69
N THR A 282 17.81 14.26 -18.37
CA THR A 282 17.86 13.18 -17.37
C THR A 282 16.49 12.58 -17.08
N LEU A 283 15.44 13.42 -16.96
CA LEU A 283 14.10 12.97 -16.52
C LEU A 283 13.06 12.96 -17.65
N GLY A 284 13.40 13.50 -18.82
CA GLY A 284 12.47 13.78 -19.91
C GLY A 284 11.78 15.14 -19.74
N TYR A 285 11.47 15.76 -20.88
CA TYR A 285 10.89 17.10 -20.98
C TYR A 285 9.66 17.31 -20.07
N GLU A 286 8.64 16.44 -20.20
CA GLU A 286 7.40 16.58 -19.44
C GLU A 286 7.61 16.49 -17.93
N THR A 287 8.42 15.54 -17.47
CA THR A 287 8.68 15.33 -16.04
C THR A 287 9.45 16.51 -15.45
N ALA A 288 10.49 16.97 -16.14
CA ALA A 288 11.28 18.13 -15.71
C ALA A 288 10.41 19.39 -15.60
N HIS A 289 9.58 19.64 -16.61
CA HIS A 289 8.66 20.78 -16.61
C HIS A 289 7.64 20.70 -15.46
N GLN A 290 6.99 19.55 -15.27
CA GLN A 290 6.04 19.34 -14.17
C GLN A 290 6.69 19.54 -12.80
N LEU A 291 7.91 19.02 -12.58
CA LEU A 291 8.63 19.20 -11.33
C LEU A 291 8.98 20.67 -11.07
N LYS A 292 9.45 21.41 -12.08
CA LYS A 292 9.75 22.85 -11.93
C LYS A 292 8.50 23.64 -11.54
N GLN A 293 7.35 23.37 -12.17
CA GLN A 293 6.10 24.01 -11.80
C GLN A 293 5.63 23.60 -10.39
N GLN A 294 5.76 22.32 -10.03
CA GLN A 294 5.42 21.82 -8.69
C GLN A 294 6.23 22.52 -7.59
N ILE A 295 7.52 22.74 -7.82
CA ILE A 295 8.38 23.50 -6.90
C ILE A 295 7.95 24.96 -6.83
N SER A 296 7.62 25.58 -7.97
CA SER A 296 7.15 26.96 -8.00
C SER A 296 5.87 27.14 -7.20
N ALA A 297 4.92 26.21 -7.33
CA ALA A 297 3.69 26.20 -6.54
C ALA A 297 4.02 26.08 -5.04
N ILE A 298 4.81 25.07 -4.64
CA ILE A 298 5.20 24.84 -3.24
C ILE A 298 5.91 26.06 -2.62
N LYS A 299 6.88 26.67 -3.32
CA LYS A 299 7.64 27.82 -2.78
C LYS A 299 6.80 29.09 -2.68
N SER A 300 5.82 29.27 -3.56
CA SER A 300 4.93 30.42 -3.52
C SER A 300 3.70 30.20 -2.63
N ASP A 301 3.48 28.96 -2.18
CA ASP A 301 2.24 28.49 -1.56
C ASP A 301 1.00 28.93 -2.35
N ARG A 302 1.09 28.81 -3.69
CA ARG A 302 0.02 29.21 -4.60
C ARG A 302 -0.19 28.15 -5.67
N PRO A 303 -1.45 27.88 -6.04
CA PRO A 303 -1.74 27.00 -7.13
C PRO A 303 -1.42 27.67 -8.47
N LEU A 304 -1.00 26.86 -9.44
CA LEU A 304 -0.64 27.31 -10.78
C LEU A 304 -1.47 26.54 -11.81
N VAL A 305 -1.85 27.19 -12.91
CA VAL A 305 -2.34 26.48 -14.09
C VAL A 305 -1.17 25.75 -14.75
N ARG A 306 -1.36 24.50 -15.14
CA ARG A 306 -0.36 23.72 -15.88
C ARG A 306 -0.06 24.41 -17.21
N SER A 307 1.20 24.52 -17.57
CA SER A 307 1.61 25.32 -18.75
C SER A 307 1.12 24.72 -20.06
N ASN A 308 1.02 23.39 -20.10
CA ASN A 308 0.53 22.62 -21.24
C ASN A 308 -0.99 22.48 -21.28
N PHE A 309 -1.72 23.11 -20.35
CA PHE A 309 -3.16 23.13 -20.36
C PHE A 309 -3.68 24.31 -21.18
N ASP A 310 -4.48 24.02 -22.21
CA ASP A 310 -5.12 25.05 -23.02
C ASP A 310 -6.34 25.63 -22.30
N LEU A 311 -6.08 26.57 -21.39
CA LEU A 311 -7.12 27.21 -20.58
C LEU A 311 -8.17 27.99 -21.39
N VAL A 312 -7.83 28.46 -22.60
CA VAL A 312 -8.73 29.32 -23.39
C VAL A 312 -9.68 28.49 -24.23
N ASN A 313 -9.18 27.44 -24.88
CA ASN A 313 -9.98 26.64 -25.82
C ASN A 313 -10.59 25.38 -25.19
N THR A 314 -10.15 24.98 -23.99
CA THR A 314 -10.75 23.84 -23.29
C THR A 314 -12.10 24.24 -22.68
N GLN A 315 -13.12 23.41 -22.92
CA GLN A 315 -14.44 23.59 -22.30
C GLN A 315 -14.34 23.53 -20.77
N PRO A 316 -15.13 24.34 -20.04
CA PRO A 316 -15.13 24.30 -18.59
C PRO A 316 -15.64 22.96 -18.07
N ILE A 317 -15.36 22.67 -16.79
CA ILE A 317 -15.97 21.54 -16.09
C ILE A 317 -17.51 21.69 -16.20
N PRO A 318 -18.25 20.64 -16.57
CA PRO A 318 -19.71 20.71 -16.68
C PRO A 318 -20.35 21.26 -15.40
N SER A 319 -21.50 21.92 -15.54
CA SER A 319 -22.33 22.34 -14.41
C SER A 319 -23.81 22.19 -14.77
N GLY A 320 -24.63 21.95 -13.75
CA GLY A 320 -26.07 21.73 -13.92
C GLY A 320 -26.89 22.44 -12.84
N ALA A 321 -28.20 22.59 -13.07
CA ALA A 321 -29.12 23.06 -12.04
C ALA A 321 -29.14 22.11 -10.84
N ILE A 322 -29.09 20.80 -11.12
CA ILE A 322 -28.82 19.74 -10.15
C ILE A 322 -27.45 19.15 -10.46
N GLU A 323 -26.65 18.92 -9.42
CA GLU A 323 -25.35 18.27 -9.49
C GLU A 323 -25.30 17.14 -8.45
N LEU A 324 -24.70 16.01 -8.81
CA LEU A 324 -24.53 14.86 -7.92
C LEU A 324 -23.04 14.65 -7.63
N TYR A 325 -22.69 14.43 -6.36
CA TYR A 325 -21.32 14.11 -5.95
C TYR A 325 -21.31 12.73 -5.32
N PHE A 326 -20.51 11.84 -5.87
CA PHE A 326 -20.59 10.40 -5.65
C PHE A 326 -19.28 9.86 -5.07
N ASP A 327 -19.40 9.05 -4.03
CA ASP A 327 -18.30 8.34 -3.39
C ASP A 327 -18.75 6.94 -2.92
N ILE A 328 -17.79 6.00 -2.81
CA ILE A 328 -18.06 4.59 -2.52
C ILE A 328 -17.18 4.10 -1.37
N GLU A 329 -17.81 3.39 -0.43
CA GLU A 329 -17.08 2.57 0.53
C GLU A 329 -17.21 1.09 0.22
N ALA A 330 -16.08 0.38 0.26
CA ALA A 330 -16.01 -1.03 -0.08
C ALA A 330 -15.19 -1.82 0.93
N GLU A 331 -15.51 -3.12 1.05
CA GLU A 331 -14.73 -4.11 1.78
C GLU A 331 -14.11 -5.13 0.82
N PRO A 332 -12.86 -4.93 0.38
CA PRO A 332 -12.26 -5.69 -0.70
C PRO A 332 -12.11 -7.21 -0.44
N GLU A 333 -11.99 -7.65 0.82
CA GLU A 333 -11.86 -9.09 1.11
C GLU A 333 -13.18 -9.83 0.97
N ARG A 334 -14.29 -9.15 1.24
CA ARG A 334 -15.65 -9.68 1.07
C ARG A 334 -16.18 -9.43 -0.33
N GLN A 335 -15.46 -8.62 -1.13
CA GLN A 335 -15.86 -8.19 -2.47
C GLN A 335 -17.21 -7.47 -2.46
N THR A 336 -17.44 -6.63 -1.45
CA THR A 336 -18.71 -5.93 -1.21
C THR A 336 -18.48 -4.43 -1.21
N ASP A 337 -19.21 -3.69 -2.03
CA ASP A 337 -19.38 -2.25 -1.92
C ASP A 337 -20.56 -1.99 -0.99
N TYR A 338 -20.29 -1.55 0.24
CA TYR A 338 -21.32 -1.51 1.28
C TYR A 338 -21.98 -0.15 1.43
N LEU A 339 -21.45 0.91 0.79
CA LEU A 339 -22.08 2.22 0.77
C LEU A 339 -21.85 2.88 -0.58
N LEU A 340 -22.95 3.29 -1.21
CA LEU A 340 -22.97 4.21 -2.34
C LEU A 340 -23.53 5.53 -1.82
N GLY A 341 -22.68 6.55 -1.68
CA GLY A 341 -23.07 7.86 -1.15
C GLY A 341 -23.23 8.89 -2.26
N VAL A 342 -24.33 9.63 -2.23
CA VAL A 342 -24.58 10.72 -3.17
C VAL A 342 -24.97 11.99 -2.43
N LEU A 343 -24.18 13.05 -2.57
CA LEU A 343 -24.62 14.40 -2.22
C LEU A 343 -25.31 15.02 -3.44
N LEU A 344 -26.61 15.23 -3.32
CA LEU A 344 -27.40 16.02 -4.26
C LEU A 344 -27.27 17.50 -3.92
N VAL A 345 -26.92 18.29 -4.92
CA VAL A 345 -26.81 19.75 -4.81
C VAL A 345 -27.77 20.39 -5.80
N ASP A 346 -28.76 21.11 -5.27
CA ASP A 346 -29.65 21.96 -6.05
C ASP A 346 -29.08 23.38 -6.05
N ARG A 347 -28.48 23.78 -7.18
CA ARG A 347 -27.87 25.10 -7.36
C ARG A 347 -28.90 26.22 -7.49
N VAL A 348 -30.14 25.91 -7.84
CA VAL A 348 -31.22 26.89 -8.01
C VAL A 348 -31.82 27.27 -6.67
N ASN A 349 -32.13 26.26 -5.84
CA ASN A 349 -32.72 26.46 -4.51
C ASN A 349 -31.67 26.60 -3.41
N ASN A 350 -30.38 26.42 -3.73
CA ASN A 350 -29.27 26.44 -2.78
C ASN A 350 -29.46 25.45 -1.62
N THR A 351 -29.87 24.23 -1.96
CA THR A 351 -30.10 23.14 -0.99
C THR A 351 -29.20 21.95 -1.28
N GLU A 352 -28.89 21.21 -0.23
CA GLU A 352 -28.02 20.04 -0.29
C GLU A 352 -28.63 18.91 0.51
N GLN A 353 -28.61 17.71 -0.05
CA GLN A 353 -29.11 16.51 0.62
C GLN A 353 -28.18 15.33 0.34
N PHE A 354 -27.73 14.68 1.41
CA PHE A 354 -26.96 13.45 1.30
C PHE A 354 -27.89 12.24 1.29
N HIS A 355 -27.68 11.36 0.33
CA HIS A 355 -28.38 10.10 0.17
C HIS A 355 -27.38 8.96 0.31
N ALA A 356 -27.63 8.08 1.28
CA ALA A 356 -26.80 6.91 1.54
C ALA A 356 -27.56 5.64 1.16
N PHE A 357 -27.03 4.88 0.21
CA PHE A 357 -27.48 3.53 -0.09
C PHE A 357 -26.55 2.56 0.64
N LEU A 358 -26.92 2.18 1.86
CA LEU A 358 -26.08 1.45 2.80
C LEU A 358 -26.51 -0.01 2.93
N ALA A 359 -25.58 -0.93 2.67
CA ALA A 359 -25.76 -2.36 2.85
C ALA A 359 -25.44 -2.72 4.31
N GLU A 360 -26.47 -2.94 5.12
CA GLU A 360 -26.31 -3.33 6.52
C GLU A 360 -25.86 -4.80 6.68
N SER A 361 -26.08 -5.61 5.65
CA SER A 361 -25.53 -6.96 5.49
C SER A 361 -24.88 -7.14 4.11
N LEU A 362 -24.03 -8.16 3.99
CA LEU A 362 -23.37 -8.47 2.70
C LEU A 362 -24.37 -8.83 1.59
N ALA A 363 -25.56 -9.31 1.93
CA ALA A 363 -26.59 -9.66 0.96
C ALA A 363 -27.32 -8.43 0.38
N ASP A 364 -27.17 -7.26 1.01
CA ASP A 364 -27.88 -6.04 0.62
C ASP A 364 -27.19 -5.26 -0.51
N GLU A 365 -25.98 -5.64 -0.94
CA GLU A 365 -25.23 -4.92 -2.00
C GLU A 365 -26.08 -4.78 -3.29
N GLY A 366 -26.76 -5.85 -3.71
CA GLY A 366 -27.63 -5.79 -4.89
C GLY A 366 -28.86 -4.90 -4.71
N LYS A 367 -29.40 -4.84 -3.49
CA LYS A 367 -30.53 -3.96 -3.14
C LYS A 367 -30.10 -2.50 -3.21
N ILE A 368 -29.00 -2.13 -2.55
CA ILE A 368 -28.53 -0.74 -2.53
C ILE A 368 -28.06 -0.27 -3.92
N TRP A 369 -27.56 -1.20 -4.74
CA TRP A 369 -27.24 -0.91 -6.13
C TRP A 369 -28.50 -0.54 -6.92
N GLN A 370 -29.59 -1.29 -6.76
CA GLN A 370 -30.86 -0.95 -7.41
C GLN A 370 -31.43 0.40 -6.90
N GLU A 371 -31.40 0.64 -5.59
CA GLU A 371 -31.87 1.91 -5.02
C GLU A 371 -31.05 3.10 -5.52
N PHE A 372 -29.72 2.94 -5.65
CA PHE A 372 -28.85 3.93 -6.27
C PHE A 372 -29.24 4.18 -7.73
N LEU A 373 -29.45 3.12 -8.53
CA LEU A 373 -29.89 3.25 -9.92
C LEU A 373 -31.23 4.01 -10.05
N ASP A 374 -32.19 3.67 -9.20
CA ASP A 374 -33.52 4.30 -9.17
C ASP A 374 -33.40 5.79 -8.81
N PHE A 375 -32.55 6.14 -7.84
CA PHE A 375 -32.27 7.53 -7.49
C PHE A 375 -31.61 8.31 -8.62
N ILE A 376 -30.59 7.73 -9.26
CA ILE A 376 -29.87 8.39 -10.37
C ILE A 376 -30.81 8.64 -11.57
N ALA A 377 -31.82 7.78 -11.78
CA ALA A 377 -32.83 7.95 -12.83
C ALA A 377 -33.78 9.13 -12.60
N LEU A 378 -33.90 9.64 -11.37
CA LEU A 378 -34.68 10.86 -11.07
C LEU A 378 -34.03 12.13 -11.63
N TYR A 379 -32.72 12.08 -11.93
CA TYR A 379 -31.91 13.21 -12.37
C TYR A 379 -31.11 12.86 -13.64
N PRO A 380 -31.80 12.61 -14.78
CA PRO A 380 -31.18 12.08 -15.99
C PRO A 380 -30.16 13.02 -16.64
N ASP A 381 -30.27 14.33 -16.39
CA ASP A 381 -29.38 15.35 -16.97
C ASP A 381 -28.29 15.83 -16.00
N ALA A 382 -28.30 15.37 -14.74
CA ALA A 382 -27.35 15.85 -13.73
C ALA A 382 -25.96 15.25 -13.95
N PRO A 383 -24.88 16.07 -14.00
CA PRO A 383 -23.51 15.56 -13.96
C PRO A 383 -23.23 14.88 -12.62
N ILE A 384 -22.46 13.80 -12.65
CA ILE A 384 -22.09 13.00 -11.48
C ILE A 384 -20.58 13.16 -11.28
N PHE A 385 -20.18 13.98 -10.32
CA PHE A 385 -18.78 14.21 -9.97
C PHE A 385 -18.29 13.15 -9.00
N HIS A 386 -17.07 12.67 -9.20
CA HIS A 386 -16.43 11.69 -8.32
C HIS A 386 -14.92 11.93 -8.25
N TYR A 387 -14.23 11.26 -7.34
CA TYR A 387 -12.79 11.44 -7.12
C TYR A 387 -11.99 10.14 -7.26
N SER A 388 -11.97 9.69 -8.52
CA SER A 388 -10.93 8.95 -9.26
C SER A 388 -11.57 7.90 -10.18
N GLU A 389 -10.78 7.24 -11.03
CA GLU A 389 -11.27 6.17 -11.91
C GLU A 389 -11.95 5.00 -11.14
N TYR A 390 -11.69 4.87 -9.83
CA TYR A 390 -12.22 3.81 -8.99
C TYR A 390 -13.75 3.73 -9.03
N GLU A 391 -14.47 4.85 -8.89
CA GLU A 391 -15.94 4.84 -8.88
C GLU A 391 -16.52 4.38 -10.22
N ALA A 392 -15.91 4.80 -11.33
CA ALA A 392 -16.33 4.38 -12.67
C ALA A 392 -16.11 2.87 -12.89
N ASP A 393 -15.00 2.33 -12.39
CA ASP A 393 -14.72 0.89 -12.46
C ASP A 393 -15.63 0.08 -11.54
N THR A 394 -15.95 0.59 -10.36
CA THR A 394 -16.93 -0.02 -9.46
C THR A 394 -18.32 -0.05 -10.08
N ILE A 395 -18.79 1.05 -10.69
CA ILE A 395 -20.05 1.07 -11.44
C ILE A 395 -20.04 0.01 -12.56
N LYS A 396 -18.95 -0.10 -13.34
CA LYS A 396 -18.84 -1.12 -14.40
C LYS A 396 -18.91 -2.54 -13.82
N ARG A 397 -18.31 -2.78 -12.66
CA ARG A 397 -18.32 -4.07 -11.96
C ARG A 397 -19.70 -4.39 -11.40
N LEU A 398 -20.31 -3.50 -10.63
CA LEU A 398 -21.65 -3.66 -10.06
C LEU A 398 -22.71 -3.87 -11.16
N ALA A 399 -22.65 -3.07 -12.23
CA ALA A 399 -23.54 -3.24 -13.37
C ALA A 399 -23.41 -4.62 -14.02
N LYS A 400 -22.20 -5.20 -14.07
CA LYS A 400 -21.98 -6.56 -14.56
C LYS A 400 -22.48 -7.60 -13.55
N LEU A 401 -22.20 -7.41 -12.26
CA LEU A 401 -22.53 -8.33 -11.19
C LEU A 401 -24.05 -8.49 -11.02
N TYR A 402 -24.78 -7.38 -11.11
CA TYR A 402 -26.24 -7.31 -10.90
C TYR A 402 -27.04 -7.22 -12.21
N ASN A 403 -26.43 -7.56 -13.36
CA ASN A 403 -27.08 -7.62 -14.67
C ASN A 403 -27.83 -6.34 -15.08
N THR A 404 -27.28 -5.17 -14.76
CA THR A 404 -27.87 -3.88 -15.12
C THR A 404 -27.99 -3.72 -16.63
N PRO A 405 -29.15 -3.25 -17.16
CA PRO A 405 -29.33 -3.01 -18.58
C PRO A 405 -28.23 -2.15 -19.20
N ARG A 406 -27.81 -2.50 -20.43
CA ARG A 406 -26.71 -1.82 -21.13
C ARG A 406 -26.94 -0.32 -21.29
N GLU A 407 -28.16 0.09 -21.60
CA GLU A 407 -28.50 1.51 -21.79
C GLU A 407 -28.41 2.29 -20.47
N GLN A 408 -28.93 1.75 -19.36
CA GLN A 408 -28.83 2.37 -18.05
C GLN A 408 -27.37 2.51 -17.58
N LYS A 409 -26.56 1.46 -17.79
CA LYS A 409 -25.11 1.52 -17.53
C LYS A 409 -24.45 2.63 -18.36
N LYS A 410 -24.78 2.72 -19.66
CA LYS A 410 -24.21 3.72 -20.56
C LYS A 410 -24.60 5.13 -20.15
N GLU A 411 -25.86 5.33 -19.76
CA GLU A 411 -26.39 6.61 -19.29
C GLU A 411 -25.59 7.13 -18.09
N ILE A 412 -25.44 6.33 -17.04
CA ILE A 412 -24.70 6.72 -15.83
C ILE A 412 -23.23 7.02 -16.18
N LEU A 413 -22.56 6.11 -16.88
CA LEU A 413 -21.14 6.29 -17.23
C LEU A 413 -20.89 7.53 -18.09
N SER A 414 -21.85 7.93 -18.92
CA SER A 414 -21.72 9.11 -19.78
C SER A 414 -21.78 10.44 -19.03
N ARG A 415 -22.28 10.43 -17.79
CA ARG A 415 -22.44 11.61 -16.92
C ARG A 415 -21.36 11.73 -15.84
N LEU A 416 -20.50 10.71 -15.70
CA LEU A 416 -19.41 10.72 -14.74
C LEU A 416 -18.35 11.78 -15.11
N VAL A 417 -17.96 12.58 -14.12
CA VAL A 417 -16.92 13.60 -14.25
C VAL A 417 -15.83 13.33 -13.20
N ASP A 418 -14.69 12.82 -13.65
CA ASP A 418 -13.54 12.51 -12.80
C ASP A 418 -12.77 13.80 -12.43
N LEU A 419 -12.93 14.27 -11.20
CA LEU A 419 -12.24 15.46 -10.72
C LEU A 419 -10.75 15.24 -10.43
N HIS A 420 -10.31 14.00 -10.16
CA HIS A 420 -8.89 13.69 -10.04
C HIS A 420 -8.20 13.84 -11.40
N PHE A 421 -8.84 13.41 -12.49
CA PHE A 421 -8.35 13.67 -13.84
C PHE A 421 -8.27 15.18 -14.12
N TRP A 422 -9.34 15.92 -13.85
CA TRP A 422 -9.35 17.38 -14.05
C TRP A 422 -8.23 18.08 -13.27
N VAL A 423 -8.12 17.83 -11.97
CA VAL A 423 -7.11 18.51 -11.14
C VAL A 423 -5.68 18.19 -11.61
N THR A 424 -5.38 16.91 -11.89
CA THR A 424 -4.03 16.50 -12.30
C THR A 424 -3.67 16.95 -13.71
N LYS A 425 -4.65 17.32 -14.55
CA LYS A 425 -4.44 17.86 -15.90
C LYS A 425 -4.41 19.39 -15.97
N THR A 426 -5.05 20.08 -15.03
CA THR A 426 -5.26 21.53 -15.13
C THR A 426 -4.45 22.34 -14.13
N VAL A 427 -4.32 21.87 -12.89
CA VAL A 427 -3.76 22.68 -11.79
C VAL A 427 -2.59 21.96 -11.11
N ILE A 428 -1.66 22.77 -10.63
CA ILE A 428 -0.57 22.36 -9.75
C ILE A 428 -0.80 22.98 -8.40
N PHE A 429 -1.09 22.16 -7.41
CA PHE A 429 -1.31 22.59 -6.03
C PHE A 429 -0.01 22.53 -5.23
N PRO A 430 0.19 23.41 -4.23
CA PRO A 430 1.34 23.39 -3.32
C PRO A 430 1.17 22.32 -2.22
N VAL A 431 0.86 21.09 -2.61
CA VAL A 431 0.57 19.97 -1.71
C VAL A 431 1.60 18.86 -1.88
N GLU A 432 1.80 18.06 -0.83
CA GLU A 432 2.65 16.86 -0.92
C GLU A 432 1.99 15.78 -1.81
N SER A 433 0.67 15.85 -2.03
CA SER A 433 -0.12 14.83 -2.73
C SER A 433 -1.41 15.33 -3.32
N TYR A 434 -1.86 14.68 -4.40
CA TYR A 434 -3.17 14.89 -5.01
C TYR A 434 -4.17 13.82 -4.54
N SER A 435 -4.22 13.53 -3.24
CA SER A 435 -5.39 12.86 -2.67
C SER A 435 -6.47 13.90 -2.38
N LEU A 436 -7.75 13.47 -2.38
CA LEU A 436 -8.87 14.37 -2.06
C LEU A 436 -8.63 15.09 -0.73
N LYS A 437 -8.27 14.34 0.31
CA LYS A 437 -7.96 14.87 1.66
C LYS A 437 -6.85 15.92 1.66
N ALA A 438 -5.79 15.74 0.87
CA ALA A 438 -4.70 16.70 0.81
C ALA A 438 -5.11 18.01 0.10
N LEU A 439 -5.86 17.90 -0.99
CA LEU A 439 -6.37 19.07 -1.72
C LEU A 439 -7.42 19.82 -0.89
N ALA A 440 -8.39 19.11 -0.35
CA ALA A 440 -9.46 19.66 0.48
C ALA A 440 -8.91 20.38 1.72
N ASN A 441 -7.95 19.77 2.43
CA ASN A 441 -7.30 20.42 3.57
C ASN A 441 -6.57 21.71 3.17
N TRP A 442 -5.93 21.76 1.99
CA TRP A 442 -5.30 22.98 1.50
C TRP A 442 -6.33 24.07 1.17
N MET A 443 -7.52 23.69 0.71
CA MET A 443 -8.66 24.59 0.48
C MET A 443 -9.43 24.94 1.77
N GLY A 444 -9.00 24.44 2.93
CA GLY A 444 -9.63 24.72 4.22
C GLY A 444 -10.84 23.84 4.58
N PHE A 445 -11.08 22.77 3.82
CA PHE A 445 -12.09 21.76 4.16
C PHE A 445 -11.47 20.64 5.00
N TYR A 446 -12.11 20.28 6.10
CA TYR A 446 -11.68 19.22 7.01
C TYR A 446 -12.83 18.27 7.33
N TRP A 447 -12.54 16.97 7.35
CA TRP A 447 -13.50 15.93 7.73
C TRP A 447 -13.90 16.08 9.20
N ARG A 448 -15.15 15.79 9.51
CA ARG A 448 -15.68 15.71 10.88
C ARG A 448 -14.92 14.67 11.69
N GLU A 449 -14.67 13.51 11.09
CA GLU A 449 -13.92 12.41 11.71
C GLU A 449 -12.43 12.44 11.33
N THR A 450 -11.60 12.97 12.22
CA THR A 450 -10.16 13.18 11.95
C THR A 450 -9.39 11.87 11.72
N THR A 451 -9.80 10.78 12.39
CA THR A 451 -9.25 9.43 12.21
C THR A 451 -9.80 8.70 10.98
N GLY A 452 -10.78 9.29 10.29
CA GLY A 452 -11.39 8.74 9.10
C GLY A 452 -10.40 8.58 7.94
N SER A 453 -10.46 7.40 7.32
CA SER A 453 -9.79 7.04 6.07
C SER A 453 -10.46 5.79 5.49
N GLY A 454 -10.32 5.54 4.19
CA GLY A 454 -10.90 4.32 3.57
C GLY A 454 -10.42 3.00 4.22
N ASP A 455 -9.18 2.91 4.70
CA ASP A 455 -8.72 1.72 5.44
C ASP A 455 -9.44 1.57 6.81
N GLN A 456 -9.85 2.69 7.41
CA GLN A 456 -10.55 2.72 8.69
C GLN A 456 -12.05 2.47 8.54
N SER A 457 -12.68 2.97 7.47
CA SER A 457 -14.10 2.68 7.16
C SER A 457 -14.34 1.19 7.02
N VAL A 458 -13.43 0.49 6.33
CA VAL A 458 -13.36 -0.98 6.28
C VAL A 458 -13.37 -1.62 7.67
N CYS A 459 -12.56 -1.11 8.60
CA CYS A 459 -12.48 -1.66 9.95
C CYS A 459 -13.77 -1.43 10.73
N TRP A 460 -14.39 -0.25 10.59
CA TRP A 460 -15.68 0.06 11.19
C TRP A 460 -16.78 -0.84 10.66
N TYR A 461 -16.80 -1.13 9.35
CA TYR A 461 -17.81 -1.99 8.74
C TYR A 461 -17.68 -3.44 9.20
N ASP A 462 -16.45 -3.96 9.23
CA ASP A 462 -16.17 -5.30 9.74
C ASP A 462 -16.58 -5.46 11.21
N GLN A 463 -16.34 -4.43 12.02
CA GLN A 463 -16.76 -4.42 13.42
C GLN A 463 -18.29 -4.32 13.53
N TRP A 464 -18.95 -3.48 12.73
CA TRP A 464 -20.41 -3.39 12.65
C TRP A 464 -21.05 -4.75 12.37
N LEU A 465 -20.54 -5.50 11.38
CA LEU A 465 -21.09 -6.82 11.03
C LEU A 465 -21.06 -7.80 12.22
N ILE A 466 -20.13 -7.63 13.16
CA ILE A 466 -19.99 -8.48 14.35
C ILE A 466 -20.81 -7.93 15.52
N THR A 467 -20.69 -6.64 15.81
CA THR A 467 -21.24 -6.04 17.05
C THR A 467 -22.64 -5.49 16.90
N GLN A 468 -23.05 -5.19 15.66
CA GLN A 468 -24.28 -4.46 15.34
C GLN A 468 -24.36 -3.11 16.07
N ASP A 469 -23.22 -2.47 16.33
CA ASP A 469 -23.13 -1.14 16.92
C ASP A 469 -23.30 -0.03 15.87
N ARG A 470 -24.47 0.62 15.88
CA ARG A 470 -24.84 1.68 14.93
C ARG A 470 -23.89 2.89 14.94
N ALA A 471 -23.15 3.12 16.03
CA ALA A 471 -22.16 4.18 16.06
C ALA A 471 -21.10 4.03 14.94
N LEU A 472 -20.73 2.79 14.60
CA LEU A 472 -19.78 2.48 13.54
C LEU A 472 -20.33 2.82 12.15
N LEU A 473 -21.61 2.52 11.90
CA LEU A 473 -22.28 2.93 10.66
C LEU A 473 -22.37 4.46 10.55
N ASN A 474 -22.65 5.16 11.65
CA ASN A 474 -22.70 6.61 11.64
C ASN A 474 -21.33 7.24 11.32
N LEU A 475 -20.23 6.64 11.79
CA LEU A 475 -18.87 7.07 11.43
C LEU A 475 -18.61 6.88 9.93
N ILE A 476 -19.00 5.74 9.36
CA ILE A 476 -18.89 5.46 7.93
C ILE A 476 -19.70 6.47 7.11
N LEU A 477 -20.98 6.68 7.48
CA LEU A 477 -21.87 7.60 6.79
C LEU A 477 -21.34 9.04 6.83
N SER A 478 -20.87 9.50 8.00
CA SER A 478 -20.29 10.84 8.13
C SER A 478 -19.01 11.00 7.30
N TYR A 479 -18.16 9.96 7.28
CA TYR A 479 -16.91 9.99 6.51
C TYR A 479 -17.17 10.06 5.00
N ASN A 480 -18.07 9.22 4.48
CA ASN A 480 -18.43 9.18 3.07
C ASN A 480 -19.22 10.43 2.62
N GLU A 481 -20.09 10.99 3.47
CA GLU A 481 -20.71 12.29 3.22
C GLU A 481 -19.64 13.40 3.12
N ASP A 482 -18.63 13.38 3.98
CA ASP A 482 -17.51 14.35 3.91
C ASP A 482 -16.68 14.18 2.63
N ASP A 483 -16.47 12.95 2.14
CA ASP A 483 -15.82 12.71 0.84
C ASP A 483 -16.65 13.29 -0.33
N CYS A 484 -17.98 13.15 -0.31
CA CYS A 484 -18.86 13.81 -1.29
C CYS A 484 -18.78 15.35 -1.21
N ARG A 485 -18.80 15.90 0.01
CA ARG A 485 -18.71 17.36 0.25
C ARG A 485 -17.34 17.92 -0.14
N ALA A 486 -16.26 17.20 0.15
CA ALA A 486 -14.90 17.56 -0.27
C ALA A 486 -14.77 17.54 -1.80
N THR A 487 -15.38 16.57 -2.47
CA THR A 487 -15.42 16.49 -3.94
C THR A 487 -16.12 17.71 -4.52
N ARG A 488 -17.24 18.15 -3.93
CA ARG A 488 -17.89 19.41 -4.31
C ARG A 488 -17.01 20.63 -4.06
N CYS A 489 -16.42 20.73 -2.87
CA CYS A 489 -15.51 21.84 -2.54
C CYS A 489 -14.40 21.97 -3.57
N LEU A 490 -13.81 20.84 -4.00
CA LEU A 490 -12.81 20.80 -5.06
C LEU A 490 -13.36 21.25 -6.41
N LYS A 491 -14.56 20.79 -6.81
CA LYS A 491 -15.20 21.20 -8.07
C LYS A 491 -15.42 22.70 -8.13
N ASP A 492 -16.03 23.26 -7.09
CA ASP A 492 -16.35 24.68 -7.01
C ASP A 492 -15.07 25.52 -7.03
N TRP A 493 -14.06 25.12 -6.26
CA TRP A 493 -12.76 25.77 -6.26
C TRP A 493 -12.08 25.73 -7.64
N LEU A 494 -12.10 24.58 -8.33
CA LEU A 494 -11.48 24.42 -9.64
C LEU A 494 -12.15 25.33 -10.67
N LEU A 495 -13.48 25.42 -10.66
CA LEU A 495 -14.23 26.30 -11.55
C LEU A 495 -13.84 27.76 -11.33
N ASP A 496 -13.94 28.25 -10.10
CA ASP A 496 -13.63 29.64 -9.76
C ASP A 496 -12.19 30.00 -10.12
N PHE A 497 -11.24 29.12 -9.79
CA PHE A 497 -9.83 29.34 -10.08
C PHE A 497 -9.55 29.38 -11.58
N LEU A 498 -10.06 28.40 -12.35
CA LEU A 498 -9.80 28.33 -13.79
C LEU A 498 -10.51 29.47 -14.54
N GLU A 499 -11.71 29.84 -14.14
CA GLU A 499 -12.43 30.97 -14.73
C GLU A 499 -11.70 32.29 -14.48
N TYR A 500 -11.26 32.53 -13.25
CA TYR A 500 -10.45 33.71 -12.92
C TYR A 500 -9.18 33.77 -13.78
N GLN A 501 -8.44 32.67 -13.87
CA GLN A 501 -7.20 32.60 -14.67
C GLN A 501 -7.47 32.78 -16.16
N ARG A 502 -8.58 32.24 -16.67
CA ARG A 502 -8.98 32.40 -18.08
C ARG A 502 -9.28 33.86 -18.38
N ASN A 503 -10.02 34.54 -17.52
CA ASN A 503 -10.36 35.96 -17.68
C ASN A 503 -9.12 36.87 -17.63
N GLN A 504 -8.14 36.54 -16.77
CA GLN A 504 -6.86 37.26 -16.76
C GLN A 504 -6.07 37.03 -18.06
N LYS A 505 -6.07 35.81 -18.60
CA LYS A 505 -5.36 35.48 -19.84
C LYS A 505 -5.99 36.15 -21.07
N LEU A 506 -7.32 36.22 -21.13
CA LEU A 506 -8.03 36.91 -22.22
C LEU A 506 -7.71 38.41 -22.25
N LYS A 507 -7.67 39.07 -21.09
CA LYS A 507 -7.28 40.49 -20.97
C LYS A 507 -5.84 40.81 -21.41
N LEU A 508 -4.97 39.81 -21.51
CA LEU A 508 -3.59 39.97 -22.01
C LEU A 508 -3.49 39.75 -23.52
N ILE A 509 -4.52 39.19 -24.14
CA ILE A 509 -4.61 38.91 -25.58
C ILE A 509 -5.38 40.02 -26.30
N GLU A 510 -6.35 40.65 -25.62
CA GLU A 510 -6.97 41.94 -25.99
C GLU A 510 -5.97 43.10 -25.86
#